data_AF-A0A1G8ME74-F1
#
_entry.id   AF-A0A1G8ME74-F1
#
_cell.length_a   1.000
_cell.length_b   1.000
_cell.length_c   1.000
_cell.angle_alpha   90.00
_cell.angle_beta   90.00
_cell.angle_gamma   90.00
#
_symmetry.space_group_name_H-M   'P 1'
#
loop_
_entity.id
_entity.type
_entity.pdbx_description
1 polymer ?
#
loop_
_entity_poly.entity_id
_entity_poly.type
_entity_poly.pdbx_seq_one_letter_code
_entity_poly.pdbx_strand_id
1 'polypeptide(L)'
;MKMNKSIIILFLISTIFSCQKNVDQIDIGNELRGNTFDIISIEEKDTITIEFKDSIYSVFSTNAFFEDMYRKSPWRITTLNSNQFLVIDSKTIAIKQRDENIFDGLLIGDKDYEITFKKRKSKWNKDFIVGQWVEKEIYDYRKNDSILKPPTVPLPPPPKNLTKNDLYDQPVYEIKSDSINVKYGYSKSKSAIDINSSAEYIKMEVKSDWGIVEHLWKIKKLNDSIMIVDKIITDKNNEYYSYDIKTLENIVLIKKR
;
A
#
# COMPACT_ATOMS: atom_id res chain seq x y z
N MET A 1 -18.63 -7.26 -71.12
CA MET A 1 -18.51 -6.17 -70.11
C MET A 1 -17.03 -5.89 -69.87
N LYS A 2 -16.52 -4.72 -70.31
CA LYS A 2 -15.15 -4.27 -69.99
C LYS A 2 -15.17 -3.69 -68.58
N MET A 3 -14.68 -4.43 -67.59
CA MET A 3 -14.53 -3.93 -66.23
C MET A 3 -13.47 -2.80 -66.25
N ASN A 4 -13.86 -1.62 -65.77
CA ASN A 4 -13.05 -0.41 -65.88
C ASN A 4 -11.83 -0.52 -64.95
N LYS A 5 -10.62 -0.71 -65.50
CA LYS A 5 -9.37 -0.90 -64.75
C LYS A 5 -9.13 0.19 -63.70
N SER A 6 -9.64 1.41 -63.94
CA SER A 6 -9.54 2.53 -63.01
C SER A 6 -10.30 2.31 -61.70
N ILE A 7 -11.42 1.56 -61.72
CA ILE A 7 -12.22 1.27 -60.51
C ILE A 7 -11.48 0.27 -59.61
N ILE A 8 -10.78 -0.71 -60.21
CA ILE A 8 -9.99 -1.71 -59.48
C ILE A 8 -8.80 -1.04 -58.76
N ILE A 9 -8.14 -0.10 -59.43
CA ILE A 9 -7.02 0.66 -58.85
C ILE A 9 -7.52 1.56 -57.70
N LEU A 10 -8.68 2.21 -57.85
CA LEU A 10 -9.27 3.02 -56.79
C LEU A 10 -9.64 2.18 -55.56
N PHE A 11 -10.20 0.99 -55.76
CA PHE A 11 -10.51 0.05 -54.68
C PHE A 11 -9.23 -0.45 -53.98
N LEU A 12 -8.15 -0.71 -54.73
CA LEU A 12 -6.86 -1.11 -54.16
C LEU A 12 -6.23 0.02 -53.32
N ILE A 13 -6.28 1.26 -53.81
CA ILE A 13 -5.75 2.40 -53.06
C ILE A 13 -6.59 2.64 -51.79
N SER A 14 -7.91 2.51 -51.88
CA SER A 14 -8.80 2.66 -50.73
C SER A 14 -8.62 1.57 -49.67
N THR A 15 -8.28 0.33 -50.05
CA THR A 15 -7.97 -0.73 -49.08
C THR A 15 -6.60 -0.56 -48.43
N ILE A 16 -5.60 -0.05 -49.17
CA ILE A 16 -4.26 0.24 -48.61
C ILE A 16 -4.32 1.37 -47.59
N PHE A 17 -5.10 2.44 -47.84
CA PHE A 17 -5.26 3.55 -46.89
C PHE A 17 -6.24 3.26 -45.74
N SER A 18 -7.16 2.30 -45.89
CA SER A 18 -8.09 1.92 -44.81
C SER A 18 -7.46 1.00 -43.74
N CYS A 19 -6.26 0.45 -43.98
CA CYS A 19 -5.56 -0.42 -43.02
C CYS A 19 -4.61 0.31 -42.05
N GLN A 20 -4.43 1.63 -42.20
CA GLN A 20 -3.72 2.42 -41.19
C GLN A 20 -4.73 2.98 -40.19
N LYS A 21 -5.37 2.08 -39.43
CA LYS A 21 -6.00 2.49 -38.18
C LYS A 21 -4.83 2.82 -37.24
N ASN A 22 -4.45 4.09 -37.16
CA ASN A 22 -3.66 4.60 -36.04
C ASN A 22 -4.50 4.32 -34.79
N VAL A 23 -4.26 3.17 -34.18
CA VAL A 23 -4.77 2.89 -32.85
C VAL A 23 -3.92 3.78 -31.95
N ASP A 24 -4.51 4.85 -31.42
CA ASP A 24 -3.87 5.66 -30.40
C ASP A 24 -3.37 4.72 -29.30
N GLN A 25 -2.04 4.58 -29.25
CA GLN A 25 -1.43 3.63 -28.35
C GLN A 25 -1.43 4.25 -26.96
N ILE A 26 -2.17 3.64 -26.04
CA ILE A 26 -2.28 4.13 -24.68
C ILE A 26 -0.90 4.06 -24.03
N ASP A 27 -0.48 5.15 -23.38
CA ASP A 27 0.74 5.18 -22.58
C ASP A 27 0.45 4.50 -21.23
N ILE A 28 0.73 3.19 -21.15
CA ILE A 28 0.53 2.41 -19.92
C ILE A 28 1.38 2.98 -18.78
N GLY A 29 2.52 3.60 -19.07
CA GLY A 29 3.37 4.22 -18.05
C GLY A 29 2.63 5.34 -17.33
N ASN A 30 1.92 6.19 -18.06
CA ASN A 30 1.11 7.25 -17.46
C ASN A 30 -0.11 6.68 -16.71
N GLU A 31 -0.71 5.60 -17.19
CA GLU A 31 -1.83 4.96 -16.50
C GLU A 31 -1.42 4.29 -15.18
N LEU A 32 -0.22 3.71 -15.11
CA LEU A 32 0.30 3.09 -13.91
C LEU A 32 0.74 4.14 -12.88
N ARG A 33 1.41 5.21 -13.32
CA ARG A 33 2.03 6.20 -12.43
C ARG A 33 1.02 6.87 -11.51
N GLY A 34 1.34 6.90 -10.22
CA GLY A 34 0.52 7.45 -9.14
C GLY A 34 -0.65 6.56 -8.70
N ASN A 35 -0.80 5.37 -9.29
CA ASN A 35 -1.95 4.49 -9.04
C ASN A 35 -1.55 3.20 -8.30
N THR A 36 -2.48 2.71 -7.49
CA THR A 36 -2.37 1.43 -6.78
C THR A 36 -3.13 0.36 -7.55
N PHE A 37 -2.58 -0.85 -7.64
CA PHE A 37 -3.16 -2.00 -8.31
C PHE A 37 -3.11 -3.23 -7.41
N ASP A 38 -4.12 -4.08 -7.51
CA ASP A 38 -3.97 -5.48 -7.13
C ASP A 38 -3.44 -6.25 -8.35
N ILE A 39 -2.30 -6.89 -8.20
CA ILE A 39 -1.75 -7.84 -9.15
C ILE A 39 -2.18 -9.23 -8.70
N ILE A 40 -2.91 -9.93 -9.55
CA ILE A 40 -3.51 -11.21 -9.25
C ILE A 40 -2.90 -12.24 -10.19
N SER A 41 -2.19 -13.24 -9.65
CA SER A 41 -1.78 -14.41 -10.43
C SER A 41 -2.95 -15.37 -10.55
N ILE A 42 -3.33 -15.72 -11.78
CA ILE A 42 -4.45 -16.63 -12.01
C ILE A 42 -4.08 -18.04 -11.55
N GLU A 43 -2.84 -18.46 -11.80
CA GLU A 43 -2.36 -19.81 -11.47
C GLU A 43 -2.05 -19.96 -9.97
N GLU A 44 -1.30 -19.02 -9.39
CA GLU A 44 -0.87 -19.10 -7.99
C GLU A 44 -1.98 -18.70 -7.01
N LYS A 45 -3.07 -18.10 -7.51
CA LYS A 45 -4.22 -17.61 -6.72
C LYS A 45 -3.79 -16.67 -5.59
N ASP A 46 -2.70 -15.95 -5.80
CA ASP A 46 -2.20 -14.95 -4.89
C ASP A 46 -2.60 -13.55 -5.34
N THR A 47 -2.45 -12.58 -4.45
CA THR A 47 -2.71 -11.18 -4.77
C THR A 47 -1.72 -10.32 -4.03
N ILE A 48 -1.06 -9.43 -4.77
CA ILE A 48 -0.11 -8.46 -4.24
C ILE A 48 -0.63 -7.07 -4.60
N THR A 49 -0.79 -6.21 -3.61
CA THR A 49 -1.11 -4.80 -3.85
C THR A 49 0.18 -4.02 -4.08
N ILE A 50 0.29 -3.32 -5.21
CA ILE A 50 1.44 -2.51 -5.60
C ILE A 50 1.00 -1.11 -5.97
N GLU A 51 1.76 -0.10 -5.55
CA GLU A 51 1.65 1.27 -6.07
C GLU A 51 2.83 1.57 -6.97
N PHE A 52 2.55 2.10 -8.16
CA PHE A 52 3.58 2.64 -9.06
C PHE A 52 3.70 4.15 -8.83
N LYS A 53 4.87 4.60 -8.39
CA LYS A 53 5.25 6.02 -8.31
C LYS A 53 6.07 6.38 -9.54
N ASP A 54 6.59 7.61 -9.64
CA ASP A 54 7.23 8.12 -10.86
C ASP A 54 8.23 7.16 -11.52
N SER A 55 9.18 6.63 -10.73
CA SER A 55 10.21 5.70 -11.21
C SER A 55 10.41 4.47 -10.31
N ILE A 56 9.70 4.39 -9.19
CA ILE A 56 9.77 3.29 -8.22
C ILE A 56 8.37 2.73 -7.98
N TYR A 57 8.28 1.46 -7.58
CA TYR A 57 7.05 0.89 -7.07
C TYR A 57 7.18 0.54 -5.58
N SER A 58 6.04 0.29 -4.93
CA SER A 58 5.96 -0.01 -3.50
C SER A 58 4.92 -1.09 -3.25
N VAL A 59 5.29 -2.13 -2.51
CA VAL A 59 4.41 -3.28 -2.24
C VAL A 59 3.65 -3.12 -0.92
N PHE A 60 2.33 -3.08 -0.96
CA PHE A 60 1.43 -2.94 0.20
C PHE A 60 0.66 -4.24 0.46
N SER A 61 1.37 -5.35 0.72
CA SER A 61 0.73 -6.65 0.94
C SER A 61 1.05 -7.19 2.33
N THR A 62 0.04 -7.78 2.97
CA THR A 62 0.19 -8.57 4.21
C THR A 62 0.94 -9.87 3.98
N ASN A 63 1.01 -10.32 2.72
CA ASN A 63 1.61 -11.60 2.33
C ASN A 63 3.00 -11.42 1.69
N ALA A 64 3.46 -10.17 1.54
CA ALA A 64 4.80 -9.89 1.02
C ALA A 64 5.84 -10.09 2.13
N PHE A 65 7.02 -10.57 1.76
CA PHE A 65 8.16 -10.59 2.68
C PHE A 65 8.52 -9.16 3.10
N PHE A 66 9.02 -8.97 4.32
CA PHE A 66 9.36 -7.62 4.81
C PHE A 66 10.33 -6.88 3.89
N GLU A 67 11.27 -7.59 3.29
CA GLU A 67 12.19 -7.03 2.32
C GLU A 67 11.42 -6.36 1.17
N ASP A 68 10.39 -7.02 0.62
CA ASP A 68 9.56 -6.47 -0.45
C ASP A 68 8.72 -5.26 -0.01
N MET A 69 8.31 -5.21 1.26
CA MET A 69 7.50 -4.10 1.79
C MET A 69 8.29 -2.78 1.82
N TYR A 70 9.59 -2.85 2.13
CA TYR A 70 10.48 -1.69 2.20
C TYR A 70 11.30 -1.45 0.93
N ARG A 71 11.30 -2.43 0.02
CA ARG A 71 12.01 -2.32 -1.25
C ARG A 71 11.40 -1.23 -2.12
N LYS A 72 12.23 -0.23 -2.45
CA LYS A 72 11.96 0.76 -3.47
C LYS A 72 12.68 0.34 -4.74
N SER A 73 11.98 -0.45 -5.55
CA SER A 73 12.56 -0.97 -6.78
C SER A 73 12.12 -0.16 -7.99
N PRO A 74 13.00 0.00 -8.99
CA PRO A 74 12.65 0.71 -10.20
C PRO A 74 11.63 -0.09 -11.01
N TRP A 75 10.78 0.63 -11.75
CA TRP A 75 9.97 0.06 -12.80
C TRP A 75 10.05 0.94 -14.05
N ARG A 76 9.75 0.37 -15.21
CA ARG A 76 9.67 1.10 -16.48
C ARG A 76 8.75 0.40 -17.46
N ILE A 77 8.25 1.17 -18.43
CA ILE A 77 7.65 0.62 -19.66
C ILE A 77 8.72 0.63 -20.75
N THR A 78 8.84 -0.49 -21.47
CA THR A 78 9.60 -0.59 -22.72
C THR A 78 8.68 -1.03 -23.84
N THR A 79 8.97 -0.60 -25.07
CA THR A 79 8.15 -0.93 -26.25
C THR A 79 8.97 -1.70 -27.25
N LEU A 80 8.42 -2.82 -27.75
CA LEU A 80 9.01 -3.61 -28.83
C LEU A 80 7.89 -4.02 -29.80
N ASN A 81 8.05 -3.70 -31.09
CA ASN A 81 7.09 -4.04 -32.15
C ASN A 81 5.64 -3.67 -31.79
N SER A 82 5.43 -2.46 -31.27
CA SER A 82 4.14 -1.92 -30.79
C SER A 82 3.54 -2.60 -29.55
N ASN A 83 4.21 -3.61 -28.97
CA ASN A 83 3.84 -4.19 -27.69
C ASN A 83 4.56 -3.46 -26.56
N GLN A 84 3.85 -3.20 -25.46
CA GLN A 84 4.42 -2.59 -24.26
C GLN A 84 4.72 -3.67 -23.22
N PHE A 85 5.85 -3.49 -22.53
CA PHE A 85 6.31 -4.40 -21.50
C PHE A 85 6.62 -3.61 -20.24
N LEU A 86 6.04 -4.05 -19.14
CA LEU A 86 6.34 -3.58 -17.80
C LEU A 86 7.52 -4.38 -17.26
N VAL A 87 8.60 -3.67 -16.94
CA VAL A 87 9.79 -4.26 -16.33
C VAL A 87 9.83 -3.84 -14.87
N ILE A 88 9.82 -4.82 -13.98
CA ILE A 88 9.84 -4.65 -12.51
C ILE A 88 10.92 -5.59 -11.99
N ASP A 89 11.95 -5.05 -11.32
CA ASP A 89 13.14 -5.83 -10.95
C ASP A 89 13.75 -6.57 -12.16
N SER A 90 13.85 -7.90 -12.08
CA SER A 90 14.29 -8.81 -13.14
C SER A 90 13.11 -9.42 -13.93
N LYS A 91 11.87 -9.05 -13.61
CA LYS A 91 10.66 -9.59 -14.22
C LYS A 91 10.22 -8.71 -15.38
N THR A 92 9.85 -9.35 -16.49
CA THR A 92 9.29 -8.68 -17.67
C THR A 92 7.87 -9.17 -17.90
N ILE A 93 6.94 -8.24 -18.03
CA ILE A 93 5.51 -8.51 -18.17
C ILE A 93 5.05 -7.85 -19.47
N ALA A 94 4.62 -8.64 -20.46
CA ALA A 94 3.87 -8.07 -21.58
C ALA A 94 2.55 -7.55 -21.04
N ILE A 95 2.23 -6.28 -21.24
CA ILE A 95 1.08 -5.64 -20.60
C ILE A 95 0.20 -4.93 -21.63
N LYS A 96 -1.11 -5.09 -21.46
CA LYS A 96 -2.11 -4.46 -22.31
C LYS A 96 -3.29 -3.99 -21.47
N GLN A 97 -3.78 -2.79 -21.74
CA GLN A 97 -5.01 -2.33 -21.13
C GLN A 97 -6.22 -3.07 -21.73
N ARG A 98 -7.04 -3.65 -20.86
CA ARG A 98 -8.33 -4.24 -21.23
C ARG A 98 -9.44 -3.19 -21.15
N ASP A 99 -9.45 -2.41 -20.06
CA ASP A 99 -10.36 -1.30 -19.83
C ASP A 99 -9.70 -0.23 -18.91
N GLU A 100 -10.43 0.84 -18.57
CA GLU A 100 -9.94 1.95 -17.74
C GLU A 100 -9.29 1.51 -16.41
N ASN A 101 -9.74 0.39 -15.83
CA ASN A 101 -9.30 -0.08 -14.51
C ASN A 101 -8.60 -1.45 -14.54
N ILE A 102 -8.52 -2.11 -15.68
CA ILE A 102 -7.98 -3.47 -15.79
C ILE A 102 -6.91 -3.55 -16.87
N PHE A 103 -5.77 -4.13 -16.50
CA PHE A 103 -4.70 -4.50 -17.44
C PHE A 103 -4.45 -6.00 -17.39
N ASP A 104 -4.25 -6.56 -18.57
CA ASP A 104 -3.85 -7.94 -18.76
C ASP A 104 -2.34 -8.00 -18.88
N GLY A 105 -1.74 -8.93 -18.16
CA GLY A 105 -0.32 -9.17 -18.15
C GLY A 105 0.02 -10.61 -18.45
N LEU A 106 1.11 -10.82 -19.17
CA LEU A 106 1.80 -12.10 -19.29
C LEU A 106 3.20 -11.93 -18.69
N LEU A 107 3.43 -12.50 -17.51
CA LEU A 107 4.76 -12.56 -16.90
C LEU A 107 5.60 -13.57 -17.67
N ILE A 108 6.68 -13.09 -18.31
CA ILE A 108 7.56 -13.90 -19.15
C ILE A 108 8.70 -14.44 -18.30
N GLY A 109 8.94 -15.75 -18.37
CA GLY A 109 9.99 -16.43 -17.61
C GLY A 109 10.25 -17.86 -18.11
N ASP A 110 10.72 -18.74 -17.22
CA ASP A 110 10.87 -20.17 -17.52
C ASP A 110 9.53 -20.82 -17.86
N LYS A 111 8.47 -20.30 -17.25
CA LYS A 111 7.08 -20.51 -17.61
C LYS A 111 6.40 -19.15 -17.66
N ASP A 112 5.48 -19.02 -18.61
CA ASP A 112 4.68 -17.81 -18.73
C ASP A 112 3.47 -17.92 -17.81
N TYR A 113 3.17 -16.83 -17.10
CA TYR A 113 2.04 -16.76 -16.17
C TYR A 113 1.10 -15.61 -16.53
N GLU A 114 -0.19 -15.91 -16.62
CA GLU A 114 -1.21 -14.87 -16.78
C GLU A 114 -1.45 -14.15 -15.45
N ILE A 115 -1.35 -12.82 -15.50
CA ILE A 115 -1.59 -11.94 -14.37
C ILE A 115 -2.58 -10.85 -14.75
N THR A 116 -3.41 -10.44 -13.79
CA THR A 116 -4.35 -9.32 -13.98
C THR A 116 -3.99 -8.20 -13.02
N PHE A 117 -3.93 -6.97 -13.53
CA PHE A 117 -3.80 -5.76 -12.73
C PHE A 117 -5.17 -5.10 -12.61
N LYS A 118 -5.66 -4.94 -11.39
CA LYS A 118 -6.91 -4.21 -11.11
C LYS A 118 -6.59 -2.90 -10.39
N LYS A 119 -6.85 -1.78 -11.05
CA LYS A 119 -6.68 -0.43 -10.52
C LYS A 119 -7.58 -0.27 -9.29
N ARG A 120 -6.97 0.11 -8.17
CA ARG A 120 -7.69 0.44 -6.94
C ARG A 120 -8.09 1.90 -6.97
N LYS A 121 -9.38 2.15 -6.78
CA LYS A 121 -9.89 3.51 -6.59
C LYS A 121 -9.58 3.97 -5.18
N SER A 122 -9.41 5.28 -5.00
CA SER A 122 -9.31 5.85 -3.66
C SER A 122 -10.54 5.49 -2.84
N LYS A 123 -10.31 4.84 -1.70
CA LYS A 123 -11.37 4.41 -0.80
C LYS A 123 -11.65 5.46 0.27
N TRP A 124 -10.62 6.21 0.67
CA TRP A 124 -10.68 7.14 1.77
C TRP A 124 -10.07 8.49 1.42
N ASN A 125 -10.59 9.56 2.05
CA ASN A 125 -9.92 10.86 2.00
C ASN A 125 -8.66 10.81 2.90
N LYS A 126 -7.48 11.05 2.32
CA LYS A 126 -6.19 11.08 3.04
C LYS A 126 -6.18 12.12 4.17
N ASP A 127 -6.92 13.21 4.03
CA ASP A 127 -6.99 14.26 5.06
C ASP A 127 -7.59 13.75 6.38
N PHE A 128 -8.46 12.73 6.31
CA PHE A 128 -9.01 12.14 7.51
C PHE A 128 -7.98 11.34 8.29
N ILE A 129 -6.95 10.79 7.65
CA ILE A 129 -5.86 10.04 8.30
C ILE A 129 -5.05 10.95 9.23
N VAL A 130 -4.83 12.21 8.81
CA VAL A 130 -3.99 13.17 9.53
C VAL A 130 -4.65 13.58 10.86
N GLY A 131 -3.88 13.57 11.93
CA GLY A 131 -4.31 13.99 13.26
C GLY A 131 -3.73 13.15 14.39
N GLN A 132 -4.25 13.35 15.60
CA GLN A 132 -3.88 12.56 16.76
C GLN A 132 -4.89 11.44 17.00
N TRP A 133 -4.40 10.22 17.14
CA TRP A 133 -5.19 9.01 17.30
C TRP A 133 -4.78 8.26 18.56
N VAL A 134 -5.75 7.63 19.22
CA VAL A 134 -5.53 6.75 20.37
C VAL A 134 -6.39 5.49 20.23
N GLU A 135 -5.93 4.37 20.78
CA GLU A 135 -6.70 3.12 20.77
C GLU A 135 -7.93 3.22 21.68
N LYS A 136 -9.10 2.93 21.12
CA LYS A 136 -10.40 3.07 21.80
C LYS A 136 -10.50 2.17 23.02
N GLU A 137 -10.06 0.92 22.92
CA GLU A 137 -10.19 -0.05 24.01
C GLU A 137 -9.47 0.42 25.28
N ILE A 138 -8.20 0.83 25.14
CA ILE A 138 -7.40 1.38 26.25
C ILE A 138 -8.03 2.65 26.80
N TYR A 139 -8.52 3.52 25.92
CA TYR A 139 -9.17 4.77 26.30
C TYR A 139 -10.47 4.55 27.08
N ASP A 140 -11.36 3.68 26.58
CA ASP A 140 -12.65 3.36 27.20
C ASP A 140 -12.45 2.66 28.55
N TYR A 141 -11.54 1.68 28.63
CA TYR A 141 -11.15 1.03 29.88
C TYR A 141 -10.73 2.05 30.95
N ARG A 142 -10.00 3.10 30.56
CA ARG A 142 -9.52 4.12 31.50
C ARG A 142 -10.54 5.14 31.91
N LYS A 143 -11.46 5.50 31.01
CA LYS A 143 -12.54 6.43 31.31
C LYS A 143 -13.68 5.78 32.07
N ASN A 144 -13.77 4.46 32.06
CA ASN A 144 -14.80 3.72 32.77
C ASN A 144 -14.43 3.55 34.25
N ASP A 145 -15.02 4.38 35.11
CA ASP A 145 -14.83 4.29 36.56
C ASP A 145 -15.63 3.15 37.21
N SER A 146 -16.50 2.48 36.46
CA SER A 146 -17.23 1.29 36.93
C SER A 146 -16.40 -0.01 36.81
N ILE A 147 -15.27 0.02 36.10
CA ILE A 147 -14.34 -1.11 36.04
C ILE A 147 -13.30 -0.94 37.13
N LEU A 148 -13.13 -1.96 37.97
CA LEU A 148 -12.11 -1.97 39.01
C LEU A 148 -10.73 -2.02 38.34
N LYS A 149 -10.05 -0.88 38.31
CA LYS A 149 -8.70 -0.75 37.75
C LYS A 149 -7.73 -1.44 38.73
N PRO A 150 -6.79 -2.29 38.26
CA PRO A 150 -5.84 -2.93 39.16
C PRO A 150 -5.09 -1.84 39.94
N PRO A 151 -4.66 -2.14 41.18
CA PRO A 151 -3.85 -1.21 41.95
C PRO A 151 -2.68 -0.76 41.08
N THR A 152 -2.48 0.55 41.03
CA THR A 152 -1.46 1.15 40.17
C THR A 152 -0.12 0.56 40.60
N VAL A 153 0.45 -0.33 39.79
CA VAL A 153 1.81 -0.82 40.02
C VAL A 153 2.69 0.44 40.10
N PRO A 154 3.54 0.60 41.13
CA PRO A 154 4.39 1.78 41.25
C PRO A 154 5.12 1.97 39.92
N LEU A 155 4.81 3.07 39.25
CA LEU A 155 5.39 3.40 37.96
C LEU A 155 6.91 3.40 38.11
N PRO A 156 7.66 2.84 37.14
CA PRO A 156 9.10 2.94 37.17
C PRO A 156 9.48 4.42 37.29
N PRO A 157 10.52 4.75 38.08
CA PRO A 157 10.95 6.13 38.24
C PRO A 157 11.22 6.71 36.84
N PRO A 158 10.81 7.97 36.59
CA PRO A 158 11.02 8.58 35.30
C PRO A 158 12.53 8.55 34.96
N PRO A 159 12.90 8.30 33.69
CA PRO A 159 14.28 8.41 33.24
C PRO A 159 14.88 9.78 33.57
N LYS A 160 16.22 9.87 33.64
CA LYS A 160 16.91 11.16 33.85
C LYS A 160 16.38 12.20 32.85
N ASN A 161 16.00 13.37 33.37
CA ASN A 161 15.42 14.53 32.65
C ASN A 161 13.94 14.41 32.25
N LEU A 162 13.22 13.37 32.66
CA LEU A 162 11.77 13.29 32.52
C LEU A 162 11.09 13.39 33.88
N THR A 163 9.84 13.83 33.85
CA THR A 163 8.96 13.91 35.02
C THR A 163 7.77 12.99 34.82
N LYS A 164 7.01 12.74 35.90
CA LYS A 164 5.76 11.98 35.81
C LYS A 164 4.77 12.58 34.80
N ASN A 165 4.84 13.89 34.54
CA ASN A 165 3.96 14.57 33.58
C ASN A 165 4.31 14.23 32.11
N ASP A 166 5.48 13.66 31.86
CA ASP A 166 5.90 13.22 30.52
C ASP A 166 5.42 11.81 30.17
N LEU A 167 4.79 11.12 31.11
CA LEU A 167 4.29 9.77 30.93
C LEU A 167 3.01 9.78 30.07
N TYR A 168 3.06 9.06 28.96
CA TYR A 168 1.91 8.76 28.13
C TYR A 168 1.36 7.40 28.51
N ASP A 169 0.31 7.39 29.32
CA ASP A 169 -0.24 6.13 29.80
C ASP A 169 -0.74 5.25 28.63
N GLN A 170 -1.13 5.80 27.48
CA GLN A 170 -1.57 5.04 26.29
C GLN A 170 -0.82 5.50 25.03
N PRO A 171 -0.73 4.65 23.99
CA PRO A 171 -0.19 5.06 22.71
C PRO A 171 -0.97 6.24 22.13
N VAL A 172 -0.26 7.32 21.82
CA VAL A 172 -0.78 8.46 21.06
C VAL A 172 -0.03 8.52 19.74
N TYR A 173 -0.76 8.32 18.65
CA TYR A 173 -0.26 8.36 17.28
C TYR A 173 -0.57 9.74 16.67
N GLU A 174 0.44 10.57 16.48
CA GLU A 174 0.34 11.83 15.74
C GLU A 174 0.77 11.58 14.29
N ILE A 175 -0.20 11.50 13.39
CA ILE A 175 0.00 11.26 11.97
C ILE A 175 -0.06 12.59 11.21
N LYS A 176 1.01 12.87 10.46
CA LYS A 176 1.12 13.96 9.48
C LYS A 176 1.10 13.36 8.07
N SER A 177 1.14 14.20 7.04
CA SER A 177 1.10 13.75 5.64
C SER A 177 2.27 12.83 5.25
N ASP A 178 3.42 12.98 5.90
CA ASP A 178 4.69 12.32 5.54
C ASP A 178 5.35 11.58 6.70
N SER A 179 4.78 11.65 7.90
CA SER A 179 5.39 11.12 9.10
C SER A 179 4.38 10.73 10.17
N ILE A 180 4.79 9.83 11.05
CA ILE A 180 4.07 9.44 12.26
C ILE A 180 5.00 9.60 13.46
N ASN A 181 4.46 10.14 14.54
CA ASN A 181 5.11 10.23 15.83
C ASN A 181 4.25 9.53 16.87
N VAL A 182 4.83 8.58 17.59
CA VAL A 182 4.13 7.75 18.56
C VAL A 182 4.73 7.99 19.93
N LYS A 183 3.87 8.26 20.90
CA LYS A 183 4.24 8.46 22.30
C LYS A 183 3.53 7.43 23.14
N TYR A 184 4.31 6.65 23.90
CA TYR A 184 3.77 5.66 24.84
C TYR A 184 4.76 5.44 25.97
N GLY A 185 4.28 5.40 27.21
CA GLY A 185 5.15 5.45 28.38
C GLY A 185 6.01 6.72 28.36
N TYR A 186 7.31 6.55 28.57
CA TYR A 186 8.29 7.63 28.42
C TYR A 186 8.94 7.67 27.02
N SER A 187 8.50 6.78 26.14
CA SER A 187 9.10 6.52 24.84
C SER A 187 8.50 7.42 23.77
N LYS A 188 9.34 7.84 22.83
CA LYS A 188 8.92 8.57 21.63
C LYS A 188 9.56 7.92 20.42
N SER A 189 8.75 7.63 19.41
CA SER A 189 9.17 6.96 18.18
C SER A 189 8.65 7.73 16.99
N LYS A 190 9.52 8.01 16.03
CA LYS A 190 9.17 8.77 14.84
C LYS A 190 9.58 7.98 13.60
N SER A 191 8.67 7.90 12.63
CA SER A 191 8.91 7.29 11.33
C SER A 191 8.42 8.20 10.23
N ALA A 192 9.09 8.18 9.07
CA ALA A 192 8.44 8.57 7.83
C ALA A 192 7.31 7.59 7.53
N ILE A 193 6.27 8.03 6.84
CA ILE A 193 5.20 7.13 6.38
C ILE A 193 5.06 7.16 4.87
N ASP A 194 4.50 6.09 4.35
CA ASP A 194 4.07 6.00 2.98
C ASP A 194 2.59 5.60 2.92
N ILE A 195 1.75 6.54 2.49
CA ILE A 195 0.30 6.33 2.32
C ILE A 195 0.02 6.13 0.84
N ASN A 196 -0.39 4.92 0.49
CA ASN A 196 -0.66 4.57 -0.90
C ASN A 196 -1.79 5.43 -1.50
N SER A 197 -1.88 5.50 -2.83
CA SER A 197 -2.85 6.34 -3.54
C SER A 197 -4.30 5.97 -3.28
N SER A 198 -4.61 4.72 -2.91
CA SER A 198 -5.98 4.36 -2.49
C SER A 198 -6.34 4.77 -1.06
N ALA A 199 -5.35 5.29 -0.31
CA ALA A 199 -5.45 5.67 1.11
C ALA A 199 -5.84 4.51 2.05
N GLU A 200 -5.65 3.27 1.62
CA GLU A 200 -6.00 2.07 2.39
C GLU A 200 -4.84 1.53 3.22
N TYR A 201 -3.62 1.94 2.92
CA TYR A 201 -2.43 1.42 3.57
C TYR A 201 -1.51 2.55 4.03
N ILE A 202 -0.96 2.39 5.23
CA ILE A 202 0.08 3.25 5.78
C ILE A 202 1.27 2.37 6.13
N LYS A 203 2.38 2.52 5.41
CA LYS A 203 3.66 1.91 5.81
C LYS A 203 4.40 2.83 6.74
N MET A 204 5.09 2.25 7.72
CA MET A 204 5.91 2.94 8.70
C MET A 204 6.93 1.98 9.31
N GLU A 205 7.78 2.48 10.19
CA GLU A 205 8.64 1.69 11.07
C GLU A 205 8.62 2.32 12.46
N VAL A 206 7.54 2.09 13.21
CA VAL A 206 7.37 2.65 14.55
C VAL A 206 7.85 1.62 15.56
N LYS A 207 8.96 1.92 16.25
CA LYS A 207 9.51 1.07 17.31
C LYS A 207 8.96 1.45 18.67
N SER A 208 8.61 0.44 19.47
CA SER A 208 8.31 0.60 20.89
C SER A 208 9.51 0.18 21.75
N ASP A 209 9.54 0.65 22.99
CA ASP A 209 10.56 0.23 23.96
C ASP A 209 10.44 -1.25 24.37
N TRP A 210 9.31 -1.89 24.06
CA TRP A 210 9.08 -3.32 24.28
C TRP A 210 9.64 -4.20 23.17
N GLY A 211 10.34 -3.62 22.18
CA GLY A 211 10.89 -4.36 21.05
C GLY A 211 9.87 -4.70 19.96
N ILE A 212 8.63 -4.23 20.09
CA ILE A 212 7.60 -4.32 19.04
C ILE A 212 7.86 -3.24 17.98
N VAL A 213 7.80 -3.61 16.71
CA VAL A 213 7.91 -2.71 15.57
C VAL A 213 6.62 -2.79 14.74
N GLU A 214 5.95 -1.65 14.54
CA GLU A 214 4.79 -1.55 13.64
C GLU A 214 5.26 -1.20 12.22
N HIS A 215 4.80 -1.98 11.24
CA HIS A 215 5.30 -1.91 9.86
C HIS A 215 4.26 -1.43 8.84
N LEU A 216 3.03 -1.95 8.94
CA LEU A 216 1.96 -1.65 7.99
C LEU A 216 0.63 -1.58 8.71
N TRP A 217 -0.16 -0.54 8.43
CA TRP A 217 -1.56 -0.48 8.78
C TRP A 217 -2.43 -0.61 7.54
N LYS A 218 -3.41 -1.51 7.58
CA LYS A 218 -4.47 -1.64 6.58
C LYS A 218 -5.76 -1.03 7.13
N ILE A 219 -6.20 0.07 6.54
CA ILE A 219 -7.40 0.81 6.93
C ILE A 219 -8.65 0.10 6.40
N LYS A 220 -9.40 -0.51 7.32
CA LYS A 220 -10.70 -1.15 7.04
C LYS A 220 -11.86 -0.15 7.01
N LYS A 221 -11.79 0.90 7.85
CA LYS A 221 -12.80 1.96 7.95
C LYS A 221 -12.12 3.29 8.33
N LEU A 222 -12.53 4.39 7.71
CA LEU A 222 -12.08 5.73 8.08
C LEU A 222 -13.21 6.76 7.97
N ASN A 223 -13.33 7.58 8.99
CA ASN A 223 -14.05 8.86 8.94
C ASN A 223 -13.27 9.92 9.73
N ASP A 224 -13.89 11.06 10.00
CA ASP A 224 -13.30 12.20 10.70
C ASP A 224 -12.90 11.94 12.16
N SER A 225 -13.38 10.84 12.77
CA SER A 225 -13.30 10.60 14.21
C SER A 225 -12.89 9.18 14.59
N ILE A 226 -13.01 8.22 13.68
CA ILE A 226 -12.77 6.80 13.88
C ILE A 226 -11.97 6.24 12.69
N MET A 227 -10.93 5.48 13.02
CA MET A 227 -10.17 4.68 12.07
C MET A 227 -10.13 3.25 12.60
N ILE A 228 -10.45 2.26 11.76
CA ILE A 228 -10.29 0.85 12.10
C ILE A 228 -9.19 0.29 11.22
N VAL A 229 -8.16 -0.26 11.84
CA VAL A 229 -6.97 -0.78 11.14
C VAL A 229 -6.66 -2.22 11.52
N ASP A 230 -6.09 -2.96 10.58
CA ASP A 230 -5.26 -4.11 10.92
C ASP A 230 -3.81 -3.64 10.95
N LYS A 231 -3.05 -4.04 11.98
CA LYS A 231 -1.64 -3.68 12.14
C LYS A 231 -0.77 -4.91 11.92
N ILE A 232 0.21 -4.81 11.03
CA ILE A 232 1.29 -5.79 10.93
C ILE A 232 2.43 -5.32 11.83
N ILE A 233 2.80 -6.16 12.78
CA ILE A 233 3.87 -5.89 13.73
C ILE A 233 4.89 -7.02 13.73
N THR A 234 6.10 -6.68 14.15
CA THR A 234 7.11 -7.64 14.54
C THR A 234 7.34 -7.52 16.04
N ASP A 235 7.38 -8.66 16.70
CA ASP A 235 7.61 -8.78 18.13
C ASP A 235 8.86 -9.65 18.38
N LYS A 236 9.70 -9.24 19.32
CA LYS A 236 10.94 -9.97 19.62
C LYS A 236 10.58 -11.14 20.52
N ASN A 237 10.72 -12.36 19.99
CA ASN A 237 10.52 -13.55 20.79
C ASN A 237 11.75 -13.77 21.68
N ASN A 238 11.57 -13.59 23.00
CA ASN A 238 12.66 -13.67 23.98
C ASN A 238 13.27 -15.07 24.12
N GLU A 239 12.61 -16.12 23.62
CA GLU A 239 13.10 -17.50 23.76
C GLU A 239 14.06 -17.93 22.63
N TYR A 240 13.94 -17.37 21.42
CA TYR A 240 14.66 -17.88 20.24
C TYR A 240 15.49 -16.84 19.47
N TYR A 241 15.56 -15.58 19.94
CA TYR A 241 16.16 -14.48 19.17
C TYR A 241 15.55 -14.33 17.75
N SER A 242 14.34 -14.86 17.54
CA SER A 242 13.58 -14.73 16.30
C SER A 242 12.59 -13.58 16.40
N TYR A 243 12.21 -13.08 15.25
CA TYR A 243 11.18 -12.05 15.09
C TYR A 243 9.88 -12.71 14.67
N ASP A 244 8.84 -12.59 15.49
CA ASP A 244 7.51 -13.12 15.16
C ASP A 244 6.69 -12.04 14.47
N ILE A 245 6.15 -12.37 13.30
CA ILE A 245 5.26 -11.48 12.55
C ILE A 245 3.83 -11.74 12.99
N LYS A 246 3.14 -10.70 13.42
CA LYS A 246 1.75 -10.79 13.89
C LYS A 246 0.88 -9.76 13.16
N THR A 247 -0.35 -10.16 12.87
CA THR A 247 -1.40 -9.23 12.44
C THR A 247 -2.35 -9.01 13.60
N LEU A 248 -2.43 -7.77 14.08
CA LEU A 248 -3.43 -7.34 15.06
C LEU A 248 -4.63 -6.81 14.28
N GLU A 249 -5.76 -7.50 14.35
CA GLU A 249 -6.92 -7.17 13.53
C GLU A 249 -7.90 -6.24 14.23
N ASN A 250 -8.58 -5.40 13.44
CA ASN A 250 -9.71 -4.58 13.86
C ASN A 250 -9.42 -3.62 15.03
N ILE A 251 -8.19 -3.10 15.10
CA ILE A 251 -7.81 -2.10 16.09
C ILE A 251 -8.58 -0.81 15.82
N VAL A 252 -9.40 -0.39 16.78
CA VAL A 252 -10.20 0.82 16.69
C VAL A 252 -9.42 1.99 17.27
N LEU A 253 -9.16 2.99 16.44
CA LEU A 253 -8.55 4.26 16.81
C LEU A 253 -9.63 5.34 16.83
N ILE A 254 -9.59 6.20 17.85
CA ILE A 254 -10.41 7.41 17.94
C ILE A 254 -9.55 8.66 17.82
N LYS A 255 -10.06 9.65 17.11
CA LYS A 255 -9.36 10.92 16.92
C LYS A 255 -9.46 11.76 18.18
N LYS A 256 -8.32 12.24 18.67
CA LYS A 256 -8.26 13.19 19.78
C LYS A 256 -8.58 14.58 19.25
N ARG A 257 -9.57 15.22 19.86
CA ARG A 257 -9.94 16.62 19.59
C ARG A 257 -9.05 17.58 20.37
#